data_AF-A0A955P6F3-F1
#
_entry.id   AF-A0A955P6F3-F1
#
_cell.length_a   1.000
_cell.length_b   1.000
_cell.length_c   1.000
_cell.angle_alpha   90.00
_cell.angle_beta   90.00
_cell.angle_gamma   90.00
#
_symmetry.space_group_name_H-M   'P 1'
#
loop_
_entity.id
_entity.type
_entity.pdbx_description
1 polymer ?
#
loop_
_entity_poly.entity_id
_entity_poly.type
_entity_poly.pdbx_seq_one_letter_code
_entity_poly.pdbx_strand_id
1 'polypeptide(L)'
;MDSQAIDSSTYHPERKRAVRIRNLVKRYVLGGGIDLSLKSKVMAKLKGQKPDILTVLNGLDLDLYGGEAVGICGANGAGKSTL
;
A
#
# COMPACT_ATOMS: atom_id res chain seq x y z
N MET A 1 -15.09 -44.57 -0.84
CA MET A 1 -13.65 -44.42 -1.10
C MET A 1 -13.55 -43.35 -2.18
N ASP A 2 -13.43 -42.05 -1.91
CA ASP A 2 -12.97 -41.32 -0.73
C ASP A 2 -13.75 -40.02 -0.56
N SER A 3 -14.36 -39.83 0.61
CA SER A 3 -14.85 -38.54 1.09
C SER A 3 -13.89 -38.07 2.18
N GLN A 4 -12.76 -37.48 1.79
CA GLN A 4 -11.92 -36.81 2.77
C GLN A 4 -12.62 -35.52 3.20
N ALA A 5 -13.05 -35.57 4.45
CA ALA A 5 -13.56 -34.45 5.22
C ALA A 5 -12.62 -33.26 5.08
N ILE A 6 -13.20 -32.11 4.73
CA ILE A 6 -12.57 -30.82 4.99
C ILE A 6 -12.45 -30.75 6.51
N ASP A 7 -11.21 -30.80 6.99
CA ASP A 7 -10.87 -30.80 8.41
C ASP A 7 -11.41 -29.53 9.09
N SER A 8 -12.44 -29.72 9.92
CA SER A 8 -13.07 -28.68 10.73
C SER A 8 -12.20 -28.24 11.93
N SER A 9 -10.95 -28.73 12.08
CA SER A 9 -10.06 -28.37 13.18
C SER A 9 -9.41 -26.98 13.09
N THR A 10 -9.50 -26.29 11.95
CA THR A 10 -8.84 -24.97 11.75
C THR A 10 -9.67 -23.78 12.23
N TYR A 11 -10.91 -24.00 12.68
CA TYR A 11 -11.78 -22.95 13.22
C TYR A 11 -11.40 -22.63 14.67
N HIS A 12 -10.58 -21.58 14.84
CA HIS A 12 -10.28 -20.98 16.13
C HIS A 12 -11.06 -19.66 16.24
N PRO A 13 -12.16 -19.60 17.03
CA PRO A 13 -13.03 -18.43 17.11
C PRO A 13 -12.41 -17.19 17.76
N GLU A 14 -11.22 -17.32 18.39
CA GLU A 14 -10.57 -16.25 19.16
C GLU A 14 -9.28 -15.70 18.52
N ARG A 15 -9.13 -15.81 17.18
CA ARG A 15 -7.90 -15.33 16.52
C ARG A 15 -7.71 -13.84 16.78
N LYS A 16 -6.66 -13.50 17.54
CA LYS A 16 -6.28 -12.11 17.80
C LYS A 16 -5.95 -11.41 16.48
N ARG A 17 -6.53 -10.23 16.25
CA ARG A 17 -6.13 -9.35 15.14
C ARG A 17 -4.65 -9.02 15.28
N ALA A 18 -3.88 -9.35 14.25
CA ALA A 18 -2.46 -9.11 14.17
C ALA A 18 -2.16 -7.75 13.52
N VAL A 19 -2.84 -7.44 12.41
CA VAL A 19 -2.66 -6.18 11.68
C VAL A 19 -4.02 -5.58 11.37
N ARG A 20 -4.13 -4.26 11.49
CA ARG A 20 -5.31 -3.51 11.10
C ARG A 20 -4.86 -2.22 10.43
N ILE A 21 -5.24 -2.06 9.17
CA ILE A 21 -5.02 -0.87 8.36
C ILE A 21 -6.39 -0.25 8.10
N ARG A 22 -6.49 1.07 8.25
CA ARG A 22 -7.69 1.82 7.94
C ARG A 22 -7.37 3.08 7.15
N ASN A 23 -8.12 3.32 6.09
CA ASN A 23 -8.04 4.48 5.20
C ASN A 23 -6.59 4.85 4.83
N LEU A 24 -5.77 3.84 4.51
CA LEU A 24 -4.35 4.08 4.21
C LEU A 24 -4.21 4.77 2.86
N VAL A 25 -3.61 5.96 2.91
CA VAL A 25 -3.25 6.74 1.73
C VAL A 25 -1.73 6.88 1.68
N LYS A 26 -1.14 6.59 0.52
CA LYS A 26 0.29 6.80 0.27
C LYS A 26 0.47 7.65 -0.98
N ARG A 27 1.16 8.78 -0.82
CA ARG A 27 1.49 9.71 -1.91
C ARG A 27 2.99 9.88 -2.03
N TYR A 28 3.46 9.98 -3.28
CA TYR A 28 4.83 10.32 -3.63
C TYR A 28 4.82 11.62 -4.43
N VAL A 29 5.78 12.49 -4.14
CA VAL A 29 6.03 13.66 -4.99
C VAL A 29 6.89 13.19 -6.15
N LEU A 30 6.36 13.35 -7.36
CA LEU A 30 7.06 13.14 -8.61
C LEU A 30 7.59 14.49 -9.13
N GLY A 31 8.79 14.47 -9.69
CA GLY A 31 9.46 15.69 -10.11
C GLY A 31 10.18 16.40 -8.96
N GLY A 32 11.13 17.26 -9.32
CA GLY A 32 12.18 17.71 -8.40
C GLY A 32 13.40 16.80 -8.47
N GLY A 33 13.82 16.49 -9.70
CA GLY A 33 15.11 15.86 -9.94
C GLY A 33 16.20 16.53 -9.11
N ILE A 34 17.18 15.71 -8.74
CA ILE A 34 18.41 15.87 -7.94
C ILE A 34 19.18 17.20 -8.07
N ASP A 35 18.71 18.16 -8.87
CA ASP A 35 19.19 19.53 -8.87
C ASP A 35 18.63 20.31 -7.67
N LEU A 36 19.34 20.20 -6.55
CA LEU A 36 19.13 20.98 -5.33
C LEU A 36 19.49 22.46 -5.48
N SER A 37 19.90 22.91 -6.67
CA SER A 37 20.31 24.30 -6.87
C SER A 37 19.16 25.26 -6.59
N LEU A 38 19.53 26.40 -6.01
CA LEU A 38 18.63 27.52 -5.80
C LEU A 38 17.98 27.97 -7.13
N LYS A 39 18.69 27.82 -8.25
CA LYS A 39 18.19 28.16 -9.59
C LYS A 39 16.94 27.36 -9.95
N SER A 40 16.94 26.06 -9.66
CA SER A 40 15.79 25.19 -9.93
C SER A 40 14.60 25.50 -9.03
N LYS A 41 14.82 25.80 -7.75
CA LYS A 41 13.75 26.24 -6.83
C LYS A 41 13.14 27.59 -7.24
N VAL A 42 13.96 28.55 -7.65
CA VAL A 42 13.52 29.86 -8.12
C VAL A 42 12.74 29.73 -9.43
N MET A 43 13.23 28.95 -10.39
CA MET A 43 12.56 28.69 -11.67
C MET A 43 11.21 28.00 -11.48
N ALA A 44 11.12 26.99 -10.62
CA ALA A 44 9.87 26.30 -10.32
C ALA A 44 8.82 27.25 -9.70
N LYS A 45 9.26 28.14 -8.79
CA LYS A 45 8.39 29.14 -8.16
C LYS A 45 7.91 30.20 -9.16
N LEU A 46 8.79 30.67 -10.04
CA LEU A 46 8.44 31.64 -11.09
C LEU A 46 7.48 31.05 -12.13
N LYS A 47 7.62 29.76 -12.46
CA LYS A 47 6.72 29.07 -13.40
C LYS A 47 5.41 28.60 -12.76
N GLY A 48 5.22 28.81 -11.46
CA GLY A 48 4.05 28.30 -10.73
C GLY A 48 3.93 26.78 -10.80
N GLN A 49 5.04 26.06 -10.96
CA GLN A 49 5.03 24.60 -11.08
C GLN A 49 4.62 24.00 -9.73
N LYS A 50 3.44 23.37 -9.72
CA LYS A 50 3.02 22.53 -8.60
C LYS A 50 3.79 21.20 -8.66
N PRO A 51 4.20 20.65 -7.51
CA PRO A 51 4.77 19.31 -7.48
C PRO A 51 3.76 18.33 -8.06
N ASP A 52 4.23 17.43 -8.92
CA ASP A 52 3.39 16.32 -9.37
C ASP A 52 3.26 15.34 -8.19
N ILE A 53 2.05 14.90 -7.89
CA ILE A 53 1.77 14.05 -6.73
C ILE A 53 1.10 12.79 -7.21
N LEU A 54 1.81 11.67 -7.11
CA LEU A 54 1.28 10.35 -7.39
C LEU A 54 0.68 9.74 -6.12
N THR A 55 -0.61 9.43 -6.16
CA THR A 55 -1.26 8.64 -5.11
C THR A 55 -1.15 7.16 -5.45
N VAL A 56 -0.37 6.40 -4.69
CA VAL A 56 -0.10 4.97 -4.91
C VAL A 56 -1.06 4.08 -4.14
N LEU A 57 -1.43 4.47 -2.92
CA LEU A 57 -2.50 3.84 -2.14
C LEU A 57 -3.55 4.90 -1.83
N ASN A 58 -4.83 4.58 -1.97
CA ASN A 58 -5.92 5.54 -1.78
C ASN A 58 -7.06 4.94 -0.97
N GLY A 59 -6.98 5.05 0.36
CA GLY A 59 -8.04 4.61 1.27
C GLY A 59 -8.11 3.10 1.45
N LEU A 60 -6.96 2.44 1.62
CA LEU A 60 -6.91 1.00 1.80
C LEU A 60 -7.27 0.60 3.23
N ASP A 61 -8.24 -0.32 3.36
CA ASP A 61 -8.62 -0.98 4.61
C ASP A 61 -8.21 -2.46 4.57
N LEU A 62 -7.56 -2.95 5.62
CA LEU A 62 -7.13 -4.36 5.74
C LEU A 62 -7.22 -4.81 7.21
N ASP A 63 -7.70 -6.02 7.46
CA ASP A 63 -7.54 -6.71 8.73
C ASP A 63 -6.82 -8.04 8.47
N LEU A 64 -5.79 -8.33 9.25
CA LEU A 64 -5.12 -9.63 9.27
C LEU A 64 -5.18 -10.19 10.69
N TYR A 65 -5.47 -11.48 10.79
CA TYR A 65 -5.58 -12.21 12.04
C TYR A 65 -4.40 -13.18 12.21
N GLY A 66 -4.08 -13.52 13.47
CA GLY A 66 -3.00 -14.46 13.77
C GLY A 66 -3.18 -15.81 13.07
N GLY A 67 -2.12 -16.31 12.46
CA GLY A 67 -2.11 -17.59 11.74
C GLY A 67 -2.70 -17.55 10.34
N GLU A 68 -2.92 -16.37 9.76
CA GLU A 68 -3.26 -16.19 8.34
C GLU A 68 -2.00 -16.02 7.49
N ALA A 69 -2.01 -16.62 6.30
CA ALA A 69 -1.05 -16.33 5.24
C ALA A 69 -1.79 -15.64 4.10
N VAL A 70 -1.35 -14.42 3.73
CA VAL A 70 -2.02 -13.58 2.73
C VAL A 70 -1.03 -13.18 1.63
N GLY A 71 -1.45 -13.35 0.38
CA GLY A 71 -0.72 -12.90 -0.81
C GLY A 71 -1.30 -11.60 -1.37
N ILE A 72 -0.43 -10.67 -1.75
CA ILE A 72 -0.81 -9.43 -2.43
C ILE A 72 -0.53 -9.58 -3.93
N CYS A 73 -1.57 -9.53 -4.76
CA CYS A 73 -1.48 -9.72 -6.22
C CYS A 73 -2.04 -8.52 -6.99
N GLY A 74 -1.67 -8.38 -8.26
CA GLY A 74 -2.08 -7.27 -9.13
C GLY A 74 -1.02 -6.87 -10.15
N ALA A 75 -1.38 -5.98 -11.08
CA ALA A 75 -0.49 -5.51 -12.15
C ALA A 75 0.79 -4.83 -11.63
N ASN A 76 1.83 -4.79 -12.46
CA ASN A 76 3.05 -4.03 -12.15
C ASN A 76 2.71 -2.54 -11.97
N GLY A 77 3.26 -1.91 -10.91
CA GLY A 77 2.93 -0.53 -10.55
C GLY A 77 1.67 -0.33 -9.72
N ALA A 78 0.90 -1.38 -9.40
CA ALA A 78 -0.34 -1.26 -8.61
C ALA A 78 -0.15 -0.93 -7.11
N GLY A 79 1.08 -0.68 -6.64
CA GLY A 79 1.36 -0.37 -5.24
C GLY A 79 1.58 -1.56 -4.32
N LYS A 80 1.72 -2.79 -4.84
CA LYS A 80 1.89 -4.02 -4.05
C LYS A 80 3.09 -4.01 -3.10
N SER A 81 4.25 -3.54 -3.56
CA SER A 81 5.46 -3.40 -2.73
C SER A 81 5.46 -2.13 -1.87
N THR A 82 4.46 -1.26 -2.08
CA THR A 82 4.25 -0.05 -1.29
C THR A 82 3.33 -0.32 -0.10
N LEU A 83 2.37 -1.22 -0.26
CA LEU A 83 1.57 -1.79 0.83
C LEU A 83 2.44 -2.67 1.73
#